data_AF-A0A4U1IRD3-F1
#
_entry.id   AF-A0A4U1IRD3-F1
#
_cell.length_a   1.000
_cell.length_b   1.000
_cell.length_c   1.000
_cell.angle_alpha   90.00
_cell.angle_beta   90.00
_cell.angle_gamma   90.00
#
_symmetry.space_group_name_H-M   'P 1'
#
loop_
_entity.id
_entity.type
_entity.pdbx_description
1 polymer ?
#
loop_
_entity_poly.entity_id
_entity_poly.type
_entity_poly.pdbx_seq_one_letter_code
_entity_poly.pdbx_strand_id
1 'polypeptide(L)'
;MSLQDLAVASATSKGHLSSIEQGLAAITIETVERIARALDVPPFCIMTFPADDEVNRIADLARKVPKGERRKLRKDLEARATHEPAT
;
A
#
# COMPACT_ATOMS: atom_id res chain seq x y z
N MET A 1 -10.10 14.17 -1.58
CA MET A 1 -9.42 14.39 -2.88
C MET A 1 -10.29 13.76 -3.95
N SER A 2 -10.64 14.49 -5.01
CA SER A 2 -11.33 13.93 -6.17
C SER A 2 -10.35 13.22 -7.12
N LEU A 3 -10.85 12.42 -8.06
CA LEU A 3 -10.02 11.79 -9.10
C LEU A 3 -9.30 12.83 -9.97
N GLN A 4 -9.92 14.00 -10.17
CA GLN A 4 -9.31 15.11 -10.89
C GLN A 4 -8.17 15.75 -10.09
N ASP A 5 -8.33 15.91 -8.78
CA ASP A 5 -7.28 16.43 -7.90
C ASP A 5 -6.08 15.48 -7.88
N LEU A 6 -6.35 14.17 -7.79
CA LEU A 6 -5.30 13.15 -7.82
C LEU A 6 -4.56 13.15 -9.16
N ALA A 7 -5.28 13.29 -10.28
CA ALA A 7 -4.67 13.36 -11.61
C ALA A 7 -3.64 14.48 -11.71
N VAL A 8 -3.99 15.67 -11.21
CA VAL A 8 -3.08 16.82 -11.15
C VAL A 8 -1.90 16.53 -10.24
N ALA A 9 -2.15 16.03 -9.02
CA ALA A 9 -1.12 15.79 -8.02
C ALA A 9 -0.12 14.69 -8.43
N SER A 10 -0.56 13.67 -9.18
CA SER A 10 0.30 12.57 -9.64
C SER A 10 0.79 12.72 -11.08
N ALA A 11 0.61 13.90 -11.69
CA ALA A 11 1.00 14.20 -13.08
C ALA A 11 0.54 13.11 -14.07
N THR A 12 -0.75 12.77 -14.02
CA THR A 12 -1.41 11.80 -14.90
C THR A 12 -2.74 12.37 -15.39
N SER A 13 -3.43 11.67 -16.29
CA SER A 13 -4.77 12.06 -16.71
C SER A 13 -5.86 11.41 -15.86
N LYS A 14 -6.97 12.13 -15.65
CA LYS A 14 -8.15 11.58 -14.96
C LYS A 14 -8.67 10.31 -15.64
N GLY A 15 -8.67 10.28 -16.97
CA GLY A 15 -9.07 9.11 -17.75
C GLY A 15 -8.16 7.90 -17.47
N HIS A 16 -6.84 8.11 -17.41
CA HIS A 16 -5.90 7.05 -17.09
C HIS A 16 -6.10 6.52 -15.66
N LEU A 17 -6.29 7.40 -14.67
CA LEU A 17 -6.64 6.97 -13.30
C LEU A 17 -7.95 6.18 -13.24
N SER A 18 -8.97 6.60 -13.98
CA SER A 18 -10.22 5.85 -14.06
C SER A 18 -10.01 4.45 -14.65
N SER A 19 -9.20 4.31 -15.70
CA SER A 19 -8.85 3.00 -16.25
C SER A 19 -8.07 2.15 -15.25
N ILE A 20 -7.19 2.76 -14.45
CA ILE A 20 -6.45 2.06 -13.38
C ILE A 20 -7.42 1.54 -12.31
N GLU A 21 -8.32 2.37 -11.77
CA GLU A 21 -9.28 1.98 -10.73
C GLU A 21 -10.23 0.86 -11.18
N GLN A 22 -10.50 0.78 -12.48
CA GLN A 22 -11.36 -0.24 -13.08
C GLN A 22 -10.58 -1.50 -13.51
N GLY A 23 -9.26 -1.55 -13.31
CA GLY A 23 -8.42 -2.68 -13.74
C GLY A 23 -8.24 -2.78 -15.26
N LEU A 24 -8.47 -1.70 -16.00
CA LEU A 24 -8.40 -1.63 -17.47
C LEU A 24 -7.03 -1.15 -17.98
N ALA A 25 -6.12 -0.75 -17.09
CA ALA A 25 -4.79 -0.27 -17.44
C ALA A 25 -3.70 -1.05 -16.71
N ALA A 26 -2.73 -1.58 -17.47
CA ALA A 26 -1.46 -2.01 -16.91
C ALA A 26 -0.56 -0.78 -16.70
N ILE A 27 0.05 -0.66 -15.53
CA ILE A 27 0.86 0.51 -15.14
C ILE A 27 2.28 0.13 -14.75
N THR A 28 3.17 1.12 -14.81
CA THR A 28 4.56 0.99 -14.36
C THR A 28 4.67 1.20 -12.86
N ILE A 29 5.78 0.73 -12.26
CA ILE A 29 6.13 1.04 -10.86
C ILE A 29 6.22 2.55 -10.64
N GLU A 30 6.75 3.30 -11.61
CA GLU A 30 6.81 4.76 -11.54
C GLU A 30 5.42 5.40 -11.42
N THR A 31 4.41 4.84 -12.08
CA THR A 31 3.02 5.31 -11.97
C THR A 31 2.47 5.04 -10.56
N VAL A 32 2.76 3.86 -10.00
CA VAL A 32 2.40 3.53 -8.61
C VAL A 32 3.05 4.51 -7.63
N GLU A 33 4.34 4.84 -7.79
CA GLU A 33 5.05 5.80 -6.95
C GLU A 33 4.46 7.20 -7.02
N ARG A 34 4.12 7.69 -8.23
CA ARG A 34 3.48 8.99 -8.42
C ARG A 34 2.12 9.08 -7.72
N ILE A 35 1.29 8.05 -7.86
CA ILE A 35 -0.02 7.99 -7.19
C ILE A 35 0.15 7.93 -5.67
N ALA A 36 1.05 7.07 -5.17
CA ALA A 36 1.30 6.90 -3.75
C ALA A 36 1.79 8.20 -3.10
N ARG A 37 2.73 8.89 -3.75
CA ARG A 37 3.25 10.20 -3.31
C ARG A 37 2.13 11.25 -3.26
N ALA A 38 1.28 11.32 -4.29
CA ALA A 38 0.16 12.25 -4.32
C ALA A 38 -0.86 11.99 -3.19
N LEU A 39 -1.02 10.74 -2.77
CA LEU A 39 -1.88 10.32 -1.66
C LEU A 39 -1.21 10.38 -0.28
N ASP A 40 0.06 10.80 -0.20
CA ASP A 40 0.87 10.80 1.02
C ASP A 40 0.91 9.42 1.71
N VAL A 41 1.08 8.37 0.90
CA VAL A 41 1.25 6.99 1.38
C VAL A 41 2.47 6.32 0.76
N PRO A 42 3.07 5.33 1.43
CA PRO A 42 4.09 4.48 0.81
C PRO A 42 3.53 3.69 -0.41
N PRO A 43 4.32 3.43 -1.47
CA PRO A 43 3.88 2.70 -2.66
C PRO A 43 3.25 1.33 -2.38
N PHE A 44 3.76 0.58 -1.39
CA PHE A 44 3.20 -0.73 -1.02
C PHE A 44 1.71 -0.63 -0.61
N CYS A 45 1.25 0.52 -0.11
CA CYS A 45 -0.14 0.72 0.28
C CYS A 45 -1.10 0.74 -0.92
N ILE A 46 -0.59 1.02 -2.12
CA ILE A 46 -1.37 0.98 -3.36
C ILE A 46 -1.51 -0.47 -3.86
N MET A 47 -0.57 -1.33 -3.48
CA MET A 47 -0.45 -2.71 -3.97
C MET A 47 -0.82 -3.76 -2.89
N THR A 48 -1.37 -3.33 -1.74
CA THR A 48 -1.77 -4.23 -0.66
C THR A 48 -3.26 -4.53 -0.74
N PHE A 49 -3.63 -5.79 -0.97
CA PHE A 49 -5.01 -6.24 -1.12
C PHE A 49 -5.34 -7.32 -0.07
N PRO A 50 -6.00 -6.98 1.05
CA PRO A 50 -6.19 -7.89 2.20
C PRO A 50 -7.00 -9.16 1.93
N ALA A 51 -7.62 -9.26 0.75
CA ALA A 51 -8.37 -10.41 0.29
C ALA A 51 -7.48 -11.46 -0.39
N ASP A 52 -6.29 -11.09 -0.85
CA ASP A 52 -5.45 -11.95 -1.69
C ASP A 52 -4.73 -13.02 -0.86
N ASP A 53 -4.05 -12.63 0.22
CA ASP A 53 -3.32 -13.55 1.10
C ASP A 53 -3.09 -13.01 2.52
N GLU A 54 -2.52 -13.84 3.39
CA GLU A 54 -2.24 -13.50 4.80
C GLU A 54 -1.16 -12.43 4.97
N VAL A 55 -0.17 -12.35 4.08
CA VAL A 55 0.87 -11.31 4.14
C VAL A 55 0.26 -9.94 3.86
N ASN A 56 -0.60 -9.85 2.85
CA ASN A 56 -1.38 -8.66 2.53
C ASN A 56 -2.31 -8.25 3.68
N ARG A 57 -2.97 -9.22 4.32
CA ARG A 57 -3.82 -8.97 5.50
C ARG A 57 -3.01 -8.42 6.68
N ILE A 58 -1.83 -8.97 6.94
CA ILE A 58 -0.90 -8.47 7.98
C ILE A 58 -0.47 -7.03 7.67
N ALA A 59 -0.13 -6.73 6.41
CA ALA A 59 0.29 -5.39 5.99
C ALA A 59 -0.81 -4.33 6.19
N ASP A 60 -2.07 -4.66 5.88
CA ASP A 60 -3.21 -3.77 6.12
C ASP A 60 -3.49 -3.56 7.61
N LEU A 61 -3.42 -4.61 8.42
CA LEU A 61 -3.52 -4.50 9.88
C LEU A 61 -2.41 -3.61 10.44
N ALA A 62 -1.16 -3.80 10.01
CA ALA A 62 -0.02 -3.00 10.45
C ALA A 62 -0.19 -1.50 10.17
N ARG A 63 -0.86 -1.11 9.07
CA ARG A 63 -1.22 0.28 8.78
C ARG A 63 -2.23 0.87 9.75
N LYS A 64 -3.21 0.08 10.19
CA LYS A 64 -4.28 0.51 11.11
C LYS A 64 -3.79 0.70 12.55
N VAL A 65 -2.65 0.11 12.91
CA VAL A 65 -2.04 0.28 14.24
C VAL A 65 -1.59 1.74 14.44
N PRO A 66 -1.92 2.38 15.60
CA PRO A 66 -1.48 3.72 15.93
C PRO A 66 0.05 3.88 15.84
N LYS A 67 0.52 5.04 15.35
CA LYS A 67 1.95 5.29 15.11
C LYS A 67 2.84 4.98 16.33
N GLY A 68 2.38 5.29 17.55
CA GLY A 68 3.10 5.02 18.80
C GLY A 68 3.28 3.52 19.10
N GLU A 69 2.40 2.67 18.59
CA GLU A 69 2.40 1.22 18.85
C GLU A 69 3.11 0.43 17.76
N ARG A 70 3.28 1.00 16.56
CA ARG A 70 3.95 0.33 15.42
C ARG A 70 5.36 -0.15 15.74
N ARG A 71 6.10 0.56 16.60
CA ARG A 71 7.44 0.13 17.04
C ARG A 71 7.39 -1.17 17.84
N LYS A 72 6.38 -1.33 18.70
CA LYS A 72 6.17 -2.55 19.48
C LYS A 72 5.76 -3.69 18.54
N LEU A 73 4.78 -3.45 17.66
CA LEU A 73 4.36 -4.43 16.64
C LEU A 73 5.56 -4.95 15.82
N ARG A 74 6.43 -4.04 15.34
CA ARG A 74 7.60 -4.44 14.57
C ARG A 74 8.52 -5.37 15.38
N LYS A 75 8.82 -5.03 16.64
CA LYS A 75 9.65 -5.88 17.51
C LYS A 75 9.03 -7.24 17.76
N ASP A 76 7.71 -7.29 17.96
CA ASP A 76 6.99 -8.54 18.17
C ASP A 76 7.04 -9.43 16.91
N LEU A 77 6.94 -8.84 15.73
CA LEU A 77 7.10 -9.56 14.45
C LEU A 77 8.55 -10.03 14.24
N GLU A 78 9.56 -9.18 14.51
CA GLU A 78 10.99 -9.52 14.43
C GLU A 78 11.35 -10.72 15.33
N ALA A 79 10.83 -10.75 16.57
CA ALA A 79 11.05 -11.85 17.50
C ALA A 79 10.41 -13.17 17.05
N ARG A 80 9.27 -13.11 16.35
CA ARG A 80 8.59 -14.30 15.79
C ARG A 80 9.27 -14.79 14.52
N ALA A 81 9.74 -13.88 13.67
CA ALA A 81 10.40 -14.22 12.41
C ALA A 81 11.79 -14.86 12.61
N THR A 82 12.47 -14.54 13.72
CA THR A 82 13.75 -15.14 14.09
C THR A 82 13.62 -16.44 14.89
N HIS A 83 12.42 -16.78 15.36
CA HIS A 83 12.14 -18.10 15.92
C HIS A 83 11.88 -19.10 14.79
N GLU A 84 12.93 -19.87 14.45
CA GLU A 84 12.79 -21.07 13.64
C GLU A 84 11.85 -22.04 14.37
N PRO A 85 10.77 -22.55 13.73
CA PRO A 85 9.89 -23.50 14.37
C PRO A 85 10.70 -24.76 14.69
N ALA A 86 10.61 -25.24 15.93
CA ALA A 86 11.11 -26.56 16.27
C ALA A 86 10.35 -27.57 15.40
N THR A 87 11.03 -28.11 14.38
CA THR A 87 10.59 -29.28 13.60
C THR A 87 10.39 -30.49 14.49
#